data_AF-A0AAE2YRD3-F1
#
_entry.id   AF-A0AAE2YRD3-F1
#
_cell.length_a   1.000
_cell.length_b   1.000
_cell.length_c   1.000
_cell.angle_alpha   90.00
_cell.angle_beta   90.00
_cell.angle_gamma   90.00
#
_symmetry.space_group_name_H-M   'P 1'
#
loop_
_entity.id
_entity.type
_entity.pdbx_description
1 polymer ?
#
loop_
_entity_poly.entity_id
_entity_poly.type
_entity_poly.pdbx_seq_one_letter_code
_entity_poly.pdbx_strand_id
1 'polypeptide(L)'
;MISKIFSPAQIVYLQLLEVALPEVMEGQPTSLQQEARLVPVTRLPDMPATPPVRVIEDIPELSAEDPLADAGAGPQPPAIPAVETATPTDVVPAPEEDRIARIARMDWAVLEASIHACRACSLGETRKNAVVGAGTRPSPWLFVGEAPGAEEDRRGEAFVGRGGQLLDAMLGAMGLSRQEQVYIANVLKCRPPQNRDPLGPEVRSCLPFLQRQIALLQPRIIVAMGRFAAQSLLQSAEPLASLRGSVQRYGDIPLIVTYHPAYLLRNPIEKRKVWEDLKLALQTYADLPQGSDAKASPTA
;
A
#
# COMPACT_ATOMS: atom_id res chain seq x y z
N MET A 1 13.94 19.85 23.70
CA MET A 1 14.69 19.03 22.72
C MET A 1 13.74 18.17 21.88
N ILE A 2 12.86 18.80 21.09
CA ILE A 2 11.83 18.13 20.25
C ILE A 2 12.16 18.29 18.74
N SER A 3 13.22 19.03 18.39
CA SER A 3 13.63 19.36 17.01
C SER A 3 14.27 18.19 16.22
N LYS A 4 14.05 16.94 16.65
CA LYS A 4 14.54 15.74 15.95
C LYS A 4 13.42 14.77 15.53
N ILE A 5 12.15 15.11 15.77
CA ILE A 5 11.03 14.21 15.46
C ILE A 5 10.46 14.51 14.06
N PHE A 6 10.41 15.78 13.66
CA PHE A 6 10.01 16.18 12.31
C PHE A 6 10.99 17.17 11.69
N SER A 7 11.48 16.86 10.48
CA SER A 7 12.15 17.84 9.62
C SER A 7 11.16 18.93 9.24
N PRO A 8 11.58 20.20 9.05
CA PRO A 8 10.74 21.23 8.45
C PRO A 8 10.09 20.79 7.13
N ALA A 9 10.77 19.95 6.33
CA ALA A 9 10.20 19.34 5.14
C ALA A 9 9.02 18.40 5.45
N GLN A 10 9.06 17.72 6.62
CA GLN A 10 7.99 16.83 7.06
C GLN A 10 6.72 17.57 7.46
N ILE A 11 6.86 18.79 7.99
CA ILE A 11 5.72 19.65 8.33
C ILE A 11 5.13 20.26 7.05
N VAL A 12 5.97 20.75 6.13
CA VAL A 12 5.54 21.36 4.87
C VAL A 12 4.82 20.35 3.96
N TYR A 13 5.29 19.10 3.86
CA TYR A 13 4.60 18.07 3.06
C TYR A 13 3.20 17.73 3.59
N LEU A 14 3.04 17.67 4.92
CA LEU A 14 1.73 17.44 5.53
C LEU A 14 0.76 18.59 5.22
N GLN A 15 1.27 19.83 5.14
CA GLN A 15 0.51 21.02 4.73
C GLN A 15 0.20 21.03 3.22
N LEU A 16 1.12 20.60 2.35
CA LEU A 16 0.91 20.55 0.90
C LEU A 16 -0.16 19.54 0.47
N LEU A 17 -0.40 18.48 1.25
CA LEU A 17 -1.51 17.54 1.05
C LEU A 17 -2.90 18.15 1.30
N GLU A 18 -3.01 19.41 1.75
CA GLU A 18 -4.27 20.15 1.87
C GLU A 18 -4.65 20.91 0.58
N VAL A 19 -3.68 21.18 -0.32
CA VAL A 19 -3.89 22.06 -1.49
C VAL A 19 -4.12 21.29 -2.79
N ALA A 20 -3.91 19.97 -2.81
CA ALA A 20 -4.09 19.14 -3.99
C ALA A 20 -5.47 18.44 -4.00
N LEU A 21 -6.54 19.21 -4.19
CA LEU A 21 -7.79 18.71 -4.75
C LEU A 21 -8.17 19.62 -5.94
N PRO A 22 -8.30 19.09 -7.17
CA PRO A 22 -9.08 19.81 -8.17
C PRO A 22 -10.54 19.76 -7.75
N GLU A 23 -11.20 20.92 -7.73
CA GLU A 23 -12.64 21.04 -7.58
C GLU A 23 -13.32 20.14 -8.62
N VAL A 24 -14.18 19.24 -8.12
CA VAL A 24 -15.07 18.44 -8.95
C VAL A 24 -16.14 19.39 -9.48
N MET A 25 -15.98 19.84 -10.73
CA MET A 25 -17.04 20.53 -11.45
C MET A 25 -17.86 19.49 -12.24
N GLU A 26 -19.04 19.18 -11.74
CA GLU A 26 -20.15 18.65 -12.54
C GLU A 26 -20.70 19.76 -13.45
N GLY A 27 -20.91 19.48 -14.75
CA GLY A 27 -21.81 20.29 -15.56
C GLY A 27 -21.48 20.49 -17.05
N GLN A 28 -22.03 19.58 -17.87
CA GLN A 28 -22.61 19.79 -19.21
C GLN A 28 -21.75 19.70 -20.51
N PRO A 29 -22.37 19.20 -21.60
CA PRO A 29 -21.69 18.80 -22.82
C PRO A 29 -21.68 19.93 -23.85
N THR A 30 -20.57 20.09 -24.57
CA THR A 30 -20.57 20.85 -25.82
C THR A 30 -19.75 20.12 -26.86
N SER A 31 -20.44 19.82 -27.95
CA SER A 31 -19.95 19.39 -29.25
C SER A 31 -18.82 20.26 -29.77
N LEU A 32 -17.69 19.66 -30.14
CA LEU A 32 -16.84 20.18 -31.22
C LEU A 32 -16.24 19.00 -31.98
N GLN A 33 -16.60 18.95 -33.25
CA GLN A 33 -15.99 18.14 -34.30
C GLN A 33 -14.56 18.62 -34.52
N GLN A 34 -13.57 17.73 -34.55
CA GLN A 34 -12.37 17.98 -35.33
C GLN A 34 -11.69 16.68 -35.81
N GLU A 35 -11.70 16.59 -37.13
CA GLU A 35 -11.07 15.70 -38.10
C GLU A 35 -9.87 14.85 -37.64
N ALA A 36 -10.02 13.52 -37.71
CA ALA A 36 -8.91 12.58 -37.70
C ALA A 36 -8.36 12.39 -39.12
N ARG A 37 -7.10 12.79 -39.33
CA ARG A 37 -6.31 12.42 -40.52
C ARG A 37 -6.03 10.92 -40.51
N LEU A 38 -6.46 10.24 -41.58
CA LEU A 38 -6.13 8.84 -41.87
C LEU A 38 -4.63 8.68 -42.16
N VAL A 39 -3.98 7.79 -41.43
CA VAL A 39 -2.65 7.24 -41.78
C VAL A 39 -2.89 5.83 -42.35
N PRO A 40 -2.32 5.46 -43.51
CA PRO A 40 -2.56 4.16 -44.11
C PRO A 40 -1.85 3.05 -43.31
N VAL A 41 -2.62 2.07 -42.84
CA VAL A 41 -2.09 0.83 -42.25
C VAL A 41 -1.60 -0.07 -43.38
N THR A 42 -0.30 -0.32 -43.41
CA THR A 42 0.32 -1.34 -44.27
C THR A 42 -0.06 -2.75 -43.82
N ARG A 43 -0.39 -3.61 -44.78
CA ARG A 43 -0.71 -5.05 -44.64
C ARG A 43 0.30 -5.79 -43.75
N LEU A 44 -0.21 -6.50 -42.74
CA LEU A 44 0.51 -7.58 -42.05
C LEU A 44 0.34 -8.90 -42.83
N PRO A 45 1.35 -9.79 -42.84
CA PRO A 45 1.31 -11.08 -43.54
C PRO A 45 0.46 -12.14 -42.80
N ASP A 46 -0.11 -13.07 -43.57
CA ASP A 46 -0.98 -14.17 -43.12
C ASP A 46 -0.29 -15.10 -42.12
N MET A 47 -1.01 -15.41 -41.04
CA MET A 47 -0.66 -16.43 -40.04
C MET A 47 -1.55 -17.67 -40.21
N PRO A 48 -1.02 -18.89 -40.02
CA PRO A 48 -1.74 -20.15 -40.26
C PRO A 48 -2.87 -20.44 -39.26
N ALA A 49 -3.86 -21.18 -39.76
CA ALA A 49 -5.12 -21.52 -39.10
C ALA A 49 -4.97 -22.31 -37.79
N THR A 50 -5.75 -21.92 -36.78
CA THR A 50 -5.95 -22.64 -35.51
C THR A 50 -6.91 -23.83 -35.65
N PRO A 51 -6.70 -24.94 -34.92
CA PRO A 51 -7.57 -26.13 -34.94
C PRO A 51 -8.88 -25.90 -34.15
N PRO A 52 -9.94 -26.70 -34.40
CA PRO A 52 -11.27 -26.45 -33.89
C PRO A 52 -11.40 -26.76 -32.39
N VAL A 53 -12.06 -25.84 -31.68
CA VAL A 53 -12.51 -25.99 -30.29
C VAL A 53 -13.76 -26.89 -30.29
N ARG A 54 -13.77 -27.92 -29.42
CA ARG A 54 -14.95 -28.76 -29.19
C ARG A 54 -15.98 -28.00 -28.35
N VAL A 55 -17.19 -27.91 -28.88
CA VAL A 55 -18.38 -27.40 -28.20
C VAL A 55 -18.80 -28.43 -27.15
N ILE A 56 -18.98 -27.99 -25.91
CA ILE A 56 -19.69 -28.75 -24.88
C ILE A 56 -21.15 -28.31 -24.98
N GLU A 57 -21.98 -29.16 -25.57
CA GLU A 57 -23.43 -29.07 -25.51
C GLU A 57 -23.87 -29.62 -24.15
N ASP A 58 -24.58 -28.79 -23.37
CA ASP A 58 -25.60 -29.14 -22.36
C ASP A 58 -25.71 -28.01 -21.32
N ILE A 59 -26.53 -27.00 -21.64
CA ILE A 59 -27.12 -26.11 -20.64
C ILE A 59 -28.64 -26.29 -20.77
N PRO A 60 -29.33 -26.86 -19.78
CA PRO A 60 -30.76 -27.01 -19.85
C PRO A 60 -31.46 -25.65 -19.74
N GLU A 61 -32.38 -25.48 -20.68
CA GLU A 61 -33.27 -24.34 -20.89
C GLU A 61 -34.26 -24.21 -19.72
N LEU A 62 -34.22 -23.09 -18.99
CA LEU A 62 -35.21 -22.76 -17.97
C LEU A 62 -36.18 -21.74 -18.55
N SER A 63 -37.35 -22.25 -18.91
CA SER A 63 -38.51 -21.54 -19.43
C SER A 63 -39.12 -20.61 -18.39
N ALA A 64 -39.45 -19.39 -18.84
CA ALA A 64 -40.24 -18.42 -18.12
C ALA A 64 -41.72 -18.77 -18.19
N GLU A 65 -42.38 -18.89 -17.05
CA GLU A 65 -43.82 -18.68 -16.92
C GLU A 65 -44.12 -17.92 -15.61
N ASP A 66 -44.67 -16.72 -15.78
CA ASP A 66 -45.39 -15.95 -14.76
C ASP A 66 -46.77 -16.61 -14.51
N PRO A 67 -47.26 -16.59 -13.27
CA PRO A 67 -48.60 -16.01 -13.09
C PRO A 67 -48.74 -15.14 -11.84
N LEU A 68 -49.38 -13.98 -12.03
CA LEU A 68 -50.05 -13.21 -10.98
C LEU A 68 -51.26 -13.98 -10.42
N ALA A 69 -51.42 -14.03 -9.09
CA ALA A 69 -52.63 -13.60 -8.36
C ALA A 69 -52.53 -13.82 -6.83
N ASP A 70 -52.69 -12.71 -6.11
CA ASP A 70 -53.44 -12.48 -4.86
C ASP A 70 -53.36 -13.48 -3.68
N ALA A 71 -52.82 -13.02 -2.53
CA ALA A 71 -53.49 -13.09 -1.22
C ALA A 71 -52.60 -12.56 -0.07
N GLY A 72 -53.15 -11.65 0.74
CA GLY A 72 -53.00 -11.70 2.20
C GLY A 72 -51.89 -10.87 2.84
N ALA A 73 -52.30 -9.76 3.47
CA ALA A 73 -51.51 -9.02 4.44
C ALA A 73 -50.98 -9.92 5.57
N GLY A 74 -49.65 -10.07 5.65
CA GLY A 74 -48.93 -10.74 6.73
C GLY A 74 -48.49 -9.78 7.84
N PRO A 75 -48.28 -10.26 9.07
CA PRO A 75 -48.20 -9.41 10.26
C PRO A 75 -46.88 -8.64 10.37
N GLN A 76 -46.99 -7.44 10.91
CA GLN A 76 -45.89 -6.52 11.25
C GLN A 76 -44.86 -7.19 12.17
N PRO A 77 -43.54 -7.05 11.90
CA PRO A 77 -42.51 -7.59 12.78
C PRO A 77 -42.53 -6.87 14.15
N PRO A 78 -42.29 -7.59 15.27
CA PRO A 78 -42.34 -7.00 16.60
C PRO A 78 -41.23 -5.98 16.81
N ALA A 79 -41.61 -4.85 17.42
CA ALA A 79 -40.72 -3.76 17.80
C ALA A 79 -39.64 -4.24 18.77
N ILE A 80 -38.37 -4.01 18.42
CA ILE A 80 -37.23 -4.19 19.31
C ILE A 80 -37.29 -3.07 20.37
N PRO A 81 -37.21 -3.37 21.68
CA PRO A 81 -37.21 -2.34 22.71
C PRO A 81 -35.98 -1.44 22.56
N ALA A 82 -36.22 -0.12 22.65
CA ALA A 82 -35.19 0.91 22.57
C ALA A 82 -34.12 0.66 23.64
N VAL A 83 -32.91 0.36 23.20
CA VAL A 83 -31.72 0.41 24.05
C VAL A 83 -31.47 1.87 24.37
N GLU A 84 -31.55 2.18 25.64
CA GLU A 84 -31.25 3.48 26.23
C GLU A 84 -29.84 3.90 25.80
N THR A 85 -29.79 4.97 25.01
CA THR A 85 -28.55 5.53 24.47
C THR A 85 -27.75 6.12 25.62
N ALA A 86 -26.74 5.36 26.08
CA ALA A 86 -25.67 5.93 26.87
C ALA A 86 -25.03 7.06 26.04
N THR A 87 -25.15 8.28 26.56
CA THR A 87 -24.49 9.47 26.03
C THR A 87 -23.01 9.18 25.77
N PRO A 88 -22.47 9.47 24.57
CA PRO A 88 -21.04 9.34 24.33
C PRO A 88 -20.34 10.38 25.21
N THR A 89 -19.57 9.89 26.18
CA THR A 89 -18.64 10.73 26.93
C THR A 89 -17.68 11.35 25.91
N ASP A 90 -17.63 12.68 25.86
CA ASP A 90 -16.70 13.46 25.05
C ASP A 90 -15.25 13.10 25.42
N VAL A 91 -14.72 12.08 24.76
CA VAL A 91 -13.27 11.88 24.68
C VAL A 91 -12.80 12.82 23.59
N VAL A 92 -12.50 14.06 23.97
CA VAL A 92 -11.80 14.99 23.08
C VAL A 92 -10.55 14.27 22.57
N PRO A 93 -10.41 14.02 21.26
CA PRO A 93 -9.20 13.43 20.74
C PRO A 93 -8.06 14.38 21.07
N ALA A 94 -7.04 13.89 21.77
CA ALA A 94 -5.84 14.67 22.01
C ALA A 94 -5.34 15.27 20.68
N PRO A 95 -4.82 16.51 20.68
CA PRO A 95 -4.32 17.17 19.48
C PRO A 95 -3.44 16.24 18.62
N GLU A 96 -3.55 16.31 17.29
CA GLU A 96 -2.83 15.39 16.38
C GLU A 96 -1.30 15.41 16.65
N GLU A 97 -0.74 16.56 17.04
CA GLU A 97 0.65 16.69 17.47
C GLU A 97 0.99 15.80 18.69
N ASP A 98 0.10 15.73 19.67
CA ASP A 98 0.27 14.85 20.84
C ASP A 98 0.22 13.38 20.45
N ARG A 99 -0.65 13.01 19.50
CA ARG A 99 -0.75 11.63 19.03
C ARG A 99 0.52 11.18 18.33
N ILE A 100 1.03 12.00 17.42
CA ILE A 100 2.26 11.72 16.70
C ILE A 100 3.44 11.60 17.68
N ALA A 101 3.56 12.52 18.64
CA ALA A 101 4.60 12.48 19.66
C ALA A 101 4.53 11.22 20.55
N ARG A 102 3.31 10.75 20.88
CA ARG A 102 3.11 9.47 21.59
C ARG A 102 3.58 8.29 20.76
N ILE A 103 3.18 8.20 19.49
CA ILE A 103 3.58 7.11 18.58
C ILE A 103 5.10 7.04 18.44
N ALA A 104 5.76 8.19 18.31
CA ALA A 104 7.21 8.28 18.17
C ALA A 104 8.01 7.65 19.34
N ARG A 105 7.39 7.46 20.51
CA ARG A 105 8.02 6.92 21.72
C ARG A 105 7.69 5.44 22.00
N MET A 106 6.78 4.84 21.24
CA MET A 106 6.30 3.46 21.49
C MET A 106 7.40 2.43 21.23
N ASP A 107 7.58 1.42 22.08
CA ASP A 107 8.33 0.23 21.66
C ASP A 107 7.50 -0.64 20.68
N TRP A 108 8.04 -1.77 20.26
CA TRP A 108 7.36 -2.67 19.34
C TRP A 108 6.02 -3.19 19.87
N ALA A 109 5.97 -3.60 21.15
CA ALA A 109 4.77 -4.19 21.71
C ALA A 109 3.63 -3.16 21.77
N VAL A 110 3.92 -1.95 22.22
CA VAL A 110 2.94 -0.86 22.28
C VAL A 110 2.55 -0.40 20.87
N LEU A 111 3.50 -0.36 19.93
CA LEU A 111 3.25 0.03 18.54
C LEU A 111 2.28 -0.93 17.86
N GLU A 112 2.50 -2.24 18.00
CA GLU A 112 1.63 -3.27 17.43
C GLU A 112 0.23 -3.20 18.01
N ALA A 113 0.12 -3.18 19.34
CA ALA A 113 -1.17 -3.05 20.02
C ALA A 113 -1.93 -1.79 19.55
N SER A 114 -1.21 -0.67 19.39
CA SER A 114 -1.79 0.59 18.90
C SER A 114 -2.28 0.48 17.46
N ILE A 115 -1.55 -0.20 16.57
CA ILE A 115 -1.98 -0.43 15.18
C ILE A 115 -3.23 -1.33 15.13
N HIS A 116 -3.30 -2.36 15.97
CA HIS A 116 -4.47 -3.24 16.08
C HIS A 116 -5.71 -2.53 16.65
N ALA A 117 -5.53 -1.57 17.56
CA ALA A 117 -6.63 -0.79 18.13
C ALA A 117 -7.02 0.46 17.32
N CYS A 118 -6.16 0.95 16.42
CA CYS A 118 -6.31 2.24 15.75
C CYS A 118 -7.67 2.45 15.06
N ARG A 119 -8.28 3.62 15.29
CA ARG A 119 -9.50 4.15 14.63
C ARG A 119 -9.35 5.61 14.17
N ALA A 120 -8.12 6.06 13.94
CA ALA A 120 -7.82 7.46 13.62
C ALA A 120 -8.13 7.88 12.17
N CYS A 121 -8.73 7.00 11.36
CA CYS A 121 -9.26 7.30 10.04
C CYS A 121 -10.36 6.31 9.67
N SER A 122 -11.12 6.62 8.62
CA SER A 122 -12.24 5.80 8.11
C SER A 122 -11.89 4.33 7.87
N LEU A 123 -10.64 4.04 7.49
CA LEU A 123 -10.19 2.67 7.22
C LEU A 123 -10.10 1.80 8.47
N GLY A 124 -9.95 2.41 9.65
CA GLY A 124 -9.98 1.69 10.92
C GLY A 124 -11.34 1.05 11.21
N GLU A 125 -12.41 1.67 10.71
CA GLU A 125 -13.80 1.21 10.88
C GLU A 125 -14.18 0.08 9.92
N THR A 126 -13.59 0.06 8.71
CA THR A 126 -14.02 -0.86 7.65
C THR A 126 -13.14 -2.10 7.47
N ARG A 127 -11.93 -2.10 8.02
CA ARG A 127 -10.99 -3.23 7.88
C ARG A 127 -11.48 -4.47 8.62
N LYS A 128 -11.06 -5.65 8.18
CA LYS A 128 -11.16 -6.87 8.97
C LYS A 128 -9.99 -7.00 9.95
N ASN A 129 -8.77 -6.81 9.47
CA ASN A 129 -7.57 -6.85 10.29
C ASN A 129 -6.64 -5.68 10.01
N ALA A 130 -5.94 -5.25 11.06
CA ALA A 130 -4.75 -4.44 10.90
C ALA A 130 -3.63 -5.28 10.29
N VAL A 131 -2.80 -4.66 9.46
CA VAL A 131 -1.57 -5.28 8.95
C VAL A 131 -0.39 -4.42 9.36
N VAL A 132 0.34 -4.87 10.39
CA VAL A 132 1.49 -4.16 10.94
C VAL A 132 2.66 -4.14 9.92
N GLY A 133 3.00 -5.32 9.43
CA GLY A 133 4.21 -5.62 8.67
C GLY A 133 4.67 -7.05 9.00
N ALA A 134 5.61 -7.59 8.23
CA ALA A 134 6.11 -8.96 8.40
C ALA A 134 7.60 -9.05 8.11
N GLY A 135 8.28 -10.01 8.75
CA GLY A 135 9.71 -10.26 8.56
C GLY A 135 10.51 -10.11 9.84
N THR A 136 11.83 -10.12 9.70
CA THR A 136 12.77 -10.17 10.83
C THR A 136 12.97 -8.82 11.49
N ARG A 137 13.28 -8.83 12.79
CA ARG A 137 13.58 -7.63 13.58
C ARG A 137 14.80 -7.93 14.48
N PRO A 138 15.88 -7.12 14.44
CA PRO A 138 16.14 -6.03 13.49
C PRO A 138 16.29 -6.54 12.06
N SER A 139 16.20 -5.65 11.06
CA SER A 139 16.34 -6.04 9.66
C SER A 139 17.08 -4.95 8.87
N PRO A 140 18.17 -5.31 8.16
CA PRO A 140 18.91 -4.36 7.33
C PRO A 140 18.14 -3.88 6.09
N TRP A 141 17.17 -4.66 5.60
CA TRP A 141 16.37 -4.33 4.41
C TRP A 141 14.93 -4.06 4.78
N LEU A 142 14.45 -2.85 4.49
CA LEU A 142 13.03 -2.51 4.62
C LEU A 142 12.39 -2.34 3.24
N PHE A 143 11.35 -3.12 2.95
CA PHE A 143 10.51 -2.93 1.78
C PHE A 143 9.19 -2.28 2.19
N VAL A 144 8.81 -1.20 1.52
CA VAL A 144 7.60 -0.44 1.84
C VAL A 144 6.65 -0.39 0.65
N GLY A 145 5.45 -0.94 0.81
CA GLY A 145 4.36 -0.79 -0.14
C GLY A 145 3.34 0.27 0.27
N GLU A 146 2.21 0.27 -0.44
CA GLU A 146 1.16 1.26 -0.32
C GLU A 146 0.19 0.93 0.83
N ALA A 147 -0.56 -0.17 0.69
CA ALA A 147 -1.61 -0.57 1.61
C ALA A 147 -1.87 -2.09 1.53
N PRO A 148 -2.53 -2.69 2.55
CA PRO A 148 -2.99 -4.06 2.49
C PRO A 148 -4.02 -4.29 1.37
N GLY A 149 -3.93 -5.43 0.70
CA GLY A 149 -4.97 -5.92 -0.21
C GLY A 149 -6.02 -6.76 0.51
N ALA A 150 -6.92 -7.37 -0.25
CA ALA A 150 -8.02 -8.18 0.28
C ALA A 150 -7.55 -9.39 1.11
N GLU A 151 -6.46 -10.03 0.67
CA GLU A 151 -5.94 -11.22 1.33
C GLU A 151 -5.18 -10.85 2.61
N GLU A 152 -4.41 -9.76 2.56
CA GLU A 152 -3.71 -9.20 3.70
C GLU A 152 -4.70 -8.76 4.79
N ASP A 153 -5.78 -8.05 4.42
CA ASP A 153 -6.85 -7.65 5.36
C ASP A 153 -7.58 -8.86 5.95
N ARG A 154 -7.79 -9.92 5.17
CA ARG A 154 -8.42 -11.15 5.66
C ARG A 154 -7.55 -11.87 6.70
N ARG A 155 -6.24 -11.92 6.49
CA ARG A 155 -5.30 -12.68 7.33
C ARG A 155 -4.60 -11.87 8.42
N GLY A 156 -4.57 -10.55 8.30
CA GLY A 156 -3.74 -9.69 9.16
C GLY A 156 -2.24 -9.77 8.83
N GLU A 157 -1.87 -10.38 7.71
CA GLU A 157 -0.48 -10.64 7.32
C GLU A 157 -0.06 -9.79 6.13
N ALA A 158 1.18 -9.29 6.11
CA ALA A 158 1.66 -8.41 5.05
C ALA A 158 2.14 -9.22 3.82
N PHE A 159 1.72 -8.78 2.62
CA PHE A 159 2.18 -9.32 1.34
C PHE A 159 2.03 -10.85 1.25
N VAL A 160 0.80 -11.34 1.40
CA VAL A 160 0.44 -12.76 1.33
C VAL A 160 -0.36 -13.12 0.07
N GLY A 161 -0.92 -12.12 -0.62
CA GLY A 161 -1.59 -12.29 -1.91
C GLY A 161 -0.62 -12.45 -3.08
N ARG A 162 -1.15 -12.38 -4.31
CA ARG A 162 -0.35 -12.55 -5.55
C ARG A 162 0.82 -11.57 -5.67
N GLY A 163 0.62 -10.32 -5.24
CA GLY A 163 1.69 -9.32 -5.20
C GLY A 163 2.80 -9.70 -4.22
N GLY A 164 2.44 -10.32 -3.09
CA GLY A 164 3.38 -10.85 -2.12
C GLY A 164 4.18 -12.03 -2.65
N GLN A 165 3.55 -12.96 -3.37
CA GLN A 165 4.25 -14.08 -4.01
C GLN A 165 5.27 -13.60 -5.04
N LEU A 166 4.93 -12.55 -5.81
CA LEU A 166 5.89 -11.94 -6.73
C LEU A 166 7.04 -11.26 -5.97
N LEU A 167 6.74 -10.57 -4.86
CA LEU A 167 7.77 -10.00 -3.99
C LEU A 167 8.70 -11.09 -3.45
N ASP A 168 8.19 -12.26 -3.07
CA ASP A 168 9.03 -13.39 -2.64
C ASP A 168 9.98 -13.87 -3.73
N ALA A 169 9.49 -13.98 -4.98
CA ALA A 169 10.34 -14.33 -6.10
C ALA A 169 11.41 -13.25 -6.36
N MET A 170 11.08 -11.97 -6.20
CA MET A 170 12.03 -10.86 -6.32
C MET A 170 13.11 -10.92 -5.23
N LEU A 171 12.71 -11.13 -3.97
CA LEU A 171 13.63 -11.28 -2.84
C LEU A 171 14.56 -12.49 -3.06
N GLY A 172 14.01 -13.63 -3.48
CA GLY A 172 14.80 -14.82 -3.79
C GLY A 172 15.83 -14.57 -4.91
N ALA A 173 15.45 -13.84 -5.96
CA ALA A 173 16.37 -13.44 -7.03
C ALA A 173 17.48 -12.48 -6.55
N MET A 174 17.21 -11.70 -5.50
CA MET A 174 18.20 -10.85 -4.84
C MET A 174 19.06 -11.62 -3.81
N GLY A 175 18.79 -12.91 -3.56
CA GLY A 175 19.43 -13.67 -2.49
C GLY A 175 18.98 -13.23 -1.08
N LEU A 176 17.77 -12.66 -0.95
CA LEU A 176 17.21 -12.20 0.31
C LEU A 176 16.07 -13.09 0.80
N SER A 177 15.92 -13.15 2.14
CA SER A 177 14.86 -13.89 2.83
C SER A 177 14.12 -13.01 3.85
N ARG A 178 12.78 -13.13 3.90
CA ARG A 178 11.93 -12.44 4.91
C ARG A 178 12.25 -12.90 6.34
N GLN A 179 12.67 -14.14 6.48
CA GLN A 179 12.93 -14.82 7.75
C GLN A 179 14.30 -14.47 8.34
N GLU A 180 15.16 -13.79 7.58
CA GLU A 180 16.54 -13.51 8.00
C GLU A 180 16.87 -12.02 8.02
N GLN A 181 16.59 -11.31 6.93
CA GLN A 181 17.19 -9.99 6.72
C GLN A 181 16.24 -8.93 6.17
N VAL A 182 14.98 -9.29 5.91
CA VAL A 182 13.99 -8.39 5.31
C VAL A 182 12.82 -8.17 6.26
N TYR A 183 12.41 -6.91 6.40
CA TYR A 183 11.12 -6.51 6.95
C TYR A 183 10.29 -5.82 5.85
N ILE A 184 9.00 -6.09 5.84
CA ILE A 184 8.06 -5.57 4.84
C ILE A 184 6.94 -4.85 5.58
N ALA A 185 6.67 -3.62 5.17
CA ALA A 185 5.60 -2.80 5.70
C ALA A 185 4.83 -2.10 4.58
N ASN A 186 3.72 -1.46 4.92
CA ASN A 186 2.99 -0.55 4.05
C ASN A 186 2.89 0.83 4.71
N VAL A 187 2.65 1.86 3.90
CA VAL A 187 2.28 3.20 4.39
C VAL A 187 0.99 3.12 5.21
N LEU A 188 -0.05 2.54 4.65
CA LEU A 188 -1.29 2.27 5.37
C LEU A 188 -1.23 0.90 6.08
N LYS A 189 -1.87 0.81 7.25
CA LYS A 189 -2.03 -0.44 8.02
C LYS A 189 -3.41 -1.09 7.84
N CYS A 190 -4.25 -0.51 7.00
CA CYS A 190 -5.63 -0.90 6.78
C CYS A 190 -5.91 -0.87 5.29
N ARG A 191 -6.71 -1.82 4.80
CA ARG A 191 -7.10 -1.92 3.39
C ARG A 191 -8.11 -0.82 3.02
N PRO A 192 -7.86 -0.02 1.98
CA PRO A 192 -8.87 0.84 1.38
C PRO A 192 -10.02 0.03 0.75
N PRO A 193 -11.29 0.50 0.85
CA PRO A 193 -12.43 -0.16 0.21
C PRO A 193 -12.17 -0.46 -1.26
N GLN A 194 -12.48 -1.70 -1.68
CA GLN A 194 -12.27 -2.16 -3.06
C GLN A 194 -10.82 -2.03 -3.58
N ASN A 195 -9.83 -1.91 -2.68
CA ASN A 195 -8.43 -1.64 -3.04
C ASN A 195 -8.23 -0.36 -3.86
N ARG A 196 -9.06 0.67 -3.63
CA ARG A 196 -8.82 2.00 -4.19
C ARG A 196 -7.50 2.58 -3.68
N ASP A 197 -7.04 3.61 -4.37
CA ASP A 197 -5.92 4.43 -3.94
C ASP A 197 -6.16 5.05 -2.53
N PRO A 198 -5.10 5.16 -1.69
CA PRO A 198 -5.12 5.90 -0.44
C PRO A 198 -5.53 7.37 -0.61
N LEU A 199 -6.30 7.87 0.35
CA LEU A 199 -6.60 9.30 0.46
C LEU A 199 -5.52 10.01 1.29
N GLY A 200 -5.29 11.30 1.02
CA GLY A 200 -4.35 12.14 1.77
C GLY A 200 -4.54 12.06 3.30
N PRO A 201 -5.77 12.25 3.83
CA PRO A 201 -6.03 12.10 5.27
C PRO A 201 -5.69 10.72 5.83
N GLU A 202 -5.92 9.65 5.05
CA GLU A 202 -5.60 8.27 5.48
C GLU A 202 -4.08 8.08 5.60
N VAL A 203 -3.33 8.59 4.63
CA VAL A 203 -1.86 8.58 4.65
C VAL A 203 -1.34 9.38 5.85
N ARG A 204 -1.83 10.61 6.06
CA ARG A 204 -1.42 11.46 7.19
C ARG A 204 -1.66 10.77 8.53
N SER A 205 -2.84 10.17 8.73
CA SER A 205 -3.16 9.47 9.98
C SER A 205 -2.32 8.21 10.22
N CYS A 206 -1.85 7.53 9.17
CA CYS A 206 -1.18 6.23 9.29
C CYS A 206 0.35 6.31 9.25
N LEU A 207 0.90 7.29 8.53
CA LEU A 207 2.35 7.47 8.33
C LEU A 207 3.18 7.50 9.62
N PRO A 208 2.71 8.08 10.75
CA PRO A 208 3.47 8.05 12.01
C PRO A 208 3.83 6.64 12.49
N PHE A 209 2.98 5.65 12.23
CA PHE A 209 3.29 4.26 12.57
C PHE A 209 4.44 3.70 11.73
N LEU A 210 4.46 3.97 10.41
CA LEU A 210 5.56 3.56 9.54
C LEU A 210 6.87 4.25 9.94
N GLN A 211 6.83 5.55 10.23
CA GLN A 211 7.99 6.29 10.70
C GLN A 211 8.54 5.69 11.99
N ARG A 212 7.65 5.30 12.92
CA ARG A 212 8.08 4.61 14.13
C ARG A 212 8.68 3.24 13.86
N GLN A 213 8.11 2.46 12.94
CA GLN A 213 8.70 1.19 12.52
C GLN A 213 10.11 1.39 11.94
N ILE A 214 10.32 2.38 11.07
CA ILE A 214 11.64 2.70 10.52
C ILE A 214 12.63 3.05 11.64
N ALA A 215 12.22 3.87 12.59
CA ALA A 215 13.05 4.26 13.73
C ALA A 215 13.43 3.08 14.64
N LEU A 216 12.51 2.12 14.84
CA LEU A 216 12.76 0.91 15.62
C LEU A 216 13.57 -0.15 14.87
N LEU A 217 13.39 -0.27 13.55
CA LEU A 217 14.11 -1.22 12.71
C LEU A 217 15.54 -0.79 12.44
N GLN A 218 15.77 0.52 12.29
CA GLN A 218 17.03 1.11 11.82
C GLN A 218 17.58 0.38 10.58
N PRO A 219 16.81 0.30 9.47
CA PRO A 219 17.25 -0.43 8.29
C PRO A 219 18.45 0.28 7.67
N ARG A 220 19.33 -0.50 7.04
CA ARG A 220 20.48 0.02 6.28
C ARG A 220 20.07 0.50 4.89
N ILE A 221 18.98 -0.02 4.33
CA ILE A 221 18.42 0.40 3.04
C ILE A 221 16.91 0.25 3.02
N ILE A 222 16.23 1.16 2.30
CA ILE A 222 14.78 1.13 2.07
C ILE A 222 14.49 0.93 0.58
N VAL A 223 13.54 0.05 0.25
CA VAL A 223 12.98 -0.09 -1.09
C VAL A 223 11.51 0.33 -1.06
N ALA A 224 11.21 1.49 -1.67
CA ALA A 224 9.85 2.03 -1.77
C ALA A 224 9.18 1.51 -3.05
N MET A 225 8.13 0.72 -2.89
CA MET A 225 7.42 0.07 -3.97
C MET A 225 6.12 0.81 -4.29
N GLY A 226 6.08 1.49 -5.43
CA GLY A 226 4.90 2.21 -5.89
C GLY A 226 4.84 3.68 -5.45
N ARG A 227 3.88 4.41 -6.03
CA ARG A 227 3.76 5.86 -5.95
C ARG A 227 3.62 6.35 -4.51
N PHE A 228 2.67 5.81 -3.77
CA PHE A 228 2.39 6.27 -2.41
C PHE A 228 3.52 5.99 -1.43
N ALA A 229 4.18 4.84 -1.53
CA ALA A 229 5.35 4.53 -0.72
C ALA A 229 6.48 5.54 -1.00
N ALA A 230 6.79 5.77 -2.28
CA ALA A 230 7.84 6.69 -2.68
C ALA A 230 7.54 8.13 -2.25
N GLN A 231 6.35 8.64 -2.59
CA GLN A 231 5.94 10.02 -2.30
C GLN A 231 5.82 10.27 -0.79
N SER A 232 5.34 9.30 0.00
CA SER A 232 5.22 9.46 1.46
C SER A 232 6.58 9.47 2.17
N LEU A 233 7.51 8.62 1.72
CA LEU A 233 8.85 8.53 2.32
C LEU A 233 9.76 9.69 1.88
N LEU A 234 9.71 10.07 0.61
CA LEU A 234 10.53 11.14 0.05
C LEU A 234 9.90 12.52 0.19
N GLN A 235 8.62 12.58 0.58
CA GLN A 235 7.87 13.82 0.75
C GLN A 235 7.83 14.64 -0.54
N SER A 236 7.69 13.92 -1.65
CA SER A 236 7.73 14.48 -3.00
C SER A 236 6.36 14.31 -3.66
N ALA A 237 6.00 15.28 -4.49
CA ALA A 237 4.85 15.19 -5.40
C ALA A 237 5.24 14.68 -6.79
N GLU A 238 6.53 14.41 -7.02
CA GLU A 238 7.03 14.00 -8.32
C GLU A 238 6.41 12.66 -8.81
N PRO A 239 6.27 12.48 -10.13
CA PRO A 239 5.84 11.22 -10.69
C PRO A 239 6.79 10.08 -10.32
N LEU A 240 6.23 8.89 -10.06
CA LEU A 240 7.02 7.69 -9.70
C LEU A 240 8.15 7.39 -10.69
N ALA A 241 7.95 7.68 -11.98
CA ALA A 241 8.95 7.42 -13.00
C ALA A 241 10.22 8.28 -12.86
N SER A 242 10.13 9.53 -12.39
CA SER A 242 11.30 10.42 -12.23
C SER A 242 12.13 10.06 -10.99
N LEU A 243 11.50 9.47 -9.98
CA LEU A 243 12.15 9.08 -8.72
C LEU A 243 12.95 7.77 -8.82
N ARG A 244 12.79 7.01 -9.91
CA ARG A 244 13.45 5.70 -10.14
C ARG A 244 14.83 5.87 -10.77
N GLY A 245 15.63 4.79 -10.75
CA GLY A 245 16.94 4.73 -11.41
C GLY A 245 18.05 5.56 -10.74
N SER A 246 17.80 6.08 -9.54
CA SER A 246 18.76 6.83 -8.74
C SER A 246 18.62 6.48 -7.25
N VAL A 247 19.68 6.72 -6.48
CA VAL A 247 19.66 6.53 -5.03
C VAL A 247 19.08 7.79 -4.38
N GLN A 248 17.91 7.64 -3.77
CA GLN A 248 17.26 8.67 -2.96
C GLN A 248 17.65 8.50 -1.48
N ARG A 249 17.18 9.37 -0.59
CA ARG A 249 17.46 9.26 0.85
C ARG A 249 16.22 9.48 1.71
N TYR A 250 16.13 8.67 2.77
CA TYR A 250 15.24 8.89 3.92
C TYR A 250 16.11 9.18 5.15
N GLY A 251 16.29 10.46 5.48
CA GLY A 251 17.32 10.87 6.43
C GLY A 251 18.70 10.41 5.94
N ASP A 252 19.36 9.55 6.72
CA ASP A 252 20.64 8.94 6.37
C ASP A 252 20.57 7.57 5.69
N ILE A 253 19.36 7.04 5.53
CA ILE A 253 19.15 5.71 4.98
C ILE A 253 18.97 5.85 3.46
N PRO A 254 19.78 5.17 2.62
CA PRO A 254 19.55 5.12 1.18
C PRO A 254 18.19 4.51 0.88
N LEU A 255 17.49 5.09 -0.09
CA LEU A 255 16.15 4.70 -0.51
C LEU A 255 16.13 4.48 -2.02
N ILE A 256 15.71 3.29 -2.45
CA ILE A 256 15.50 2.96 -3.86
C ILE A 256 14.01 2.92 -4.16
N VAL A 257 13.59 3.60 -5.21
CA VAL A 257 12.21 3.61 -5.67
C VAL A 257 12.04 2.59 -6.78
N THR A 258 10.93 1.84 -6.76
CA THR A 258 10.59 0.89 -7.82
C THR A 258 9.08 0.76 -8.01
N TYR A 259 8.64 0.01 -9.03
CA TYR A 259 7.23 -0.29 -9.23
C TYR A 259 6.71 -1.32 -8.23
N HIS A 260 5.44 -1.18 -7.86
CA HIS A 260 4.80 -2.12 -6.94
C HIS A 260 4.62 -3.51 -7.59
N PRO A 261 4.82 -4.63 -6.87
CA PRO A 261 4.62 -5.98 -7.42
C PRO A 261 3.24 -6.18 -8.05
N ALA A 262 2.18 -5.63 -7.44
CA ALA A 262 0.83 -5.70 -8.01
C ALA A 262 0.69 -4.98 -9.38
N TYR A 263 1.48 -3.94 -9.64
CA TYR A 263 1.54 -3.28 -10.95
C TYR A 263 2.19 -4.19 -12.01
N LEU A 264 3.25 -4.91 -11.63
CA LEU A 264 3.93 -5.87 -12.52
C LEU A 264 3.07 -7.07 -12.89
N LEU A 265 2.11 -7.46 -12.05
CA LEU A 265 1.15 -8.51 -12.39
C LEU A 265 0.22 -8.10 -13.55
N ARG A 266 -0.05 -6.80 -13.70
CA ARG A 266 -0.84 -6.25 -14.81
C ARG A 266 0.03 -5.83 -16.00
N ASN A 267 1.28 -5.45 -15.74
CA ASN A 267 2.22 -4.92 -16.72
C ASN A 267 3.55 -5.70 -16.68
N PRO A 268 3.58 -6.96 -17.13
CA PRO A 268 4.76 -7.82 -16.99
C PRO A 268 5.98 -7.34 -17.78
N ILE A 269 5.79 -6.52 -18.83
CA ILE A 269 6.89 -5.93 -19.61
C ILE A 269 7.80 -5.01 -18.77
N GLU A 270 7.27 -4.48 -17.67
CA GLU A 270 7.98 -3.56 -16.78
C GLU A 270 8.91 -4.29 -15.79
N LYS A 271 8.89 -5.63 -15.75
CA LYS A 271 9.76 -6.43 -14.86
C LYS A 271 11.24 -6.13 -15.06
N ARG A 272 11.67 -5.87 -16.31
CA ARG A 272 13.06 -5.49 -16.58
C ARG A 272 13.45 -4.20 -15.87
N LYS A 273 12.58 -3.18 -15.87
CA LYS A 273 12.85 -1.90 -15.21
C LYS A 273 12.97 -2.09 -13.70
N VAL A 274 12.09 -2.90 -13.10
CA VAL A 274 12.17 -3.25 -11.67
C VAL A 274 13.45 -3.99 -11.34
N TRP A 275 13.88 -4.93 -12.18
CA TRP A 275 15.14 -5.64 -11.96
C TRP A 275 16.36 -4.70 -11.94
N GLU A 276 16.38 -3.68 -12.79
CA GLU A 276 17.43 -2.65 -12.74
C GLU A 276 17.42 -1.87 -11.41
N ASP A 277 16.24 -1.53 -10.87
CA ASP A 277 16.15 -0.89 -9.55
C ASP A 277 16.64 -1.82 -8.42
N LEU A 278 16.31 -3.11 -8.48
CA LEU A 278 16.75 -4.07 -7.46
C LEU A 278 18.27 -4.29 -7.49
N LYS A 279 18.88 -4.31 -8.69
CA LYS A 279 20.34 -4.33 -8.82
C LYS A 279 20.97 -3.07 -8.24
N LEU A 280 20.38 -1.91 -8.49
CA LEU A 280 20.84 -0.65 -7.88
C LEU A 280 20.76 -0.73 -6.35
N ALA A 281 19.68 -1.32 -5.79
CA ALA A 281 19.55 -1.53 -4.35
C ALA A 281 20.62 -2.47 -3.79
N LEU A 282 20.89 -3.60 -4.46
CA LEU A 282 21.95 -4.55 -4.08
C LEU A 282 23.32 -3.88 -4.09
N GLN A 283 23.64 -3.16 -5.16
CA GLN A 283 24.91 -2.43 -5.28
C GLN A 283 25.03 -1.38 -4.16
N THR A 284 24.00 -0.57 -3.97
CA THR A 284 23.97 0.46 -2.92
C THR A 284 24.19 -0.15 -1.54
N TYR A 285 23.55 -1.28 -1.24
CA TYR A 285 23.74 -1.99 0.03
C TYR A 285 25.15 -2.56 0.20
N ALA A 286 25.73 -3.12 -0.87
CA ALA A 286 27.09 -3.65 -0.84
C ALA A 286 28.15 -2.57 -0.59
N ASP A 287 27.91 -1.36 -1.10
CA ASP A 287 28.80 -0.20 -0.96
C ASP A 287 28.68 0.50 0.41
N LEU A 288 27.66 0.17 1.20
CA LEU A 288 27.53 0.74 2.55
C LEU A 288 28.68 0.27 3.43
N PRO A 289 29.26 1.16 4.27
CA PRO A 289 30.27 0.77 5.25
C PRO A 289 29.73 -0.39 6.07
N GLN A 290 30.42 -1.53 6.06
CA GLN A 290 30.06 -2.63 6.93
C GLN A 290 30.21 -2.10 8.36
N GLY A 291 29.12 -2.11 9.12
CA GLY A 291 29.18 -1.77 10.54
C GLY A 291 30.25 -2.66 11.15
N SER A 292 31.20 -2.08 11.88
CA SER A 292 32.29 -2.81 12.52
C SER A 292 31.69 -4.04 13.19
N ASP A 293 32.03 -5.22 12.68
CA ASP A 293 31.76 -6.46 13.38
C ASP A 293 32.38 -6.29 14.77
N ALA A 294 31.54 -6.11 15.78
CA ALA A 294 31.90 -6.43 17.14
C ALA A 294 32.09 -7.96 17.18
N LYS A 295 33.18 -8.44 16.56
CA LYS A 295 33.77 -9.71 16.90
C LYS A 295 34.16 -9.59 18.36
N ALA A 296 33.31 -10.13 19.22
CA ALA A 296 33.76 -10.69 20.47
C ALA A 296 34.87 -11.69 20.11
N SER A 297 36.11 -11.23 20.23
CA SER A 297 37.28 -12.09 20.21
C SER A 297 37.23 -12.92 21.49
N PRO A 298 37.20 -14.26 21.44
CA PRO A 298 37.38 -15.06 22.63
C PRO A 298 38.82 -14.86 23.07
N THR A 299 39.01 -14.11 24.15
CA THR A 299 40.31 -14.04 24.80
C THR A 299 40.52 -15.37 25.53
N ALA A 300 41.72 -15.92 25.29
CA ALA A 300 42.23 -17.20 25.79
C ALA A 300 42.22 -17.34 27.32
#